data_AF-A0A7Y2MNA1-F1
#
_entry.id   AF-A0A7Y2MNA1-F1
#
_cell.length_a   1.000
_cell.length_b   1.000
_cell.length_c   1.000
_cell.angle_alpha   90.00
_cell.angle_beta   90.00
_cell.angle_gamma   90.00
#
_symmetry.space_group_name_H-M   'P 1'
#
loop_
_entity.id
_entity.type
_entity.pdbx_description
1 polymer ?
#
loop_
_entity_poly.entity_id
_entity_poly.type
_entity_poly.pdbx_seq_one_letter_code
_entity_poly.pdbx_strand_id
1 'polypeptide(L)'
;MLTRCSGTKSQHIPSNCSFLDEINDTSRMICGYLEVPENHDKPDGKKITIAYVVFKSENTESSEFPLIQFTGGPGGQALRQPEYILEEPILKTRDIIRFDQRGIGKSSPLPDLTSKLYSLFPQDLTYEEEH
;
A
#
# COMPACT_ATOMS: atom_id res chain seq x y z
N MET A 1 -14.27 -26.18 13.36
CA MET A 1 -15.35 -25.17 13.26
C MET A 1 -14.69 -23.84 12.95
N LEU A 2 -14.69 -23.40 11.69
CA LEU A 2 -14.08 -22.14 11.30
C LEU A 2 -15.07 -21.02 11.64
N THR A 3 -14.78 -20.25 12.67
CA THR A 3 -15.56 -19.06 13.03
C THR A 3 -15.47 -18.07 11.86
N ARG A 4 -16.60 -17.83 11.18
CA ARG A 4 -16.70 -16.77 10.17
C ARG A 4 -16.40 -15.43 10.85
N CYS A 5 -15.42 -14.69 10.35
CA CYS A 5 -15.22 -13.29 10.75
C CYS A 5 -16.50 -12.50 10.43
N SER A 6 -17.23 -12.08 11.46
CA SER A 6 -18.48 -11.32 11.35
C SER A 6 -18.23 -9.81 11.17
N GLY A 7 -17.19 -9.45 10.41
CA GLY A 7 -16.84 -8.05 10.12
C GLY A 7 -17.52 -7.56 8.85
N THR A 8 -17.90 -6.28 8.81
CA THR A 8 -18.35 -5.57 7.61
C THR A 8 -17.34 -5.81 6.48
N LYS A 9 -17.80 -6.39 5.37
CA LYS A 9 -16.93 -6.79 4.25
C LYS A 9 -16.16 -5.58 3.73
N SER A 10 -14.86 -5.75 3.48
CA SER A 10 -14.08 -4.77 2.72
C SER A 10 -14.73 -4.58 1.35
N GLN A 11 -14.94 -3.32 0.97
CA GLN A 11 -15.56 -3.01 -0.32
C GLN A 11 -14.49 -2.62 -1.31
N HIS A 12 -14.51 -3.27 -2.48
CA HIS A 12 -13.66 -2.89 -3.60
C HIS A 12 -14.24 -1.67 -4.32
N ILE A 13 -13.41 -0.65 -4.53
CA ILE A 13 -13.70 0.55 -5.30
C ILE A 13 -12.76 0.56 -6.51
N PRO A 14 -13.25 0.28 -7.73
CA PRO A 14 -12.40 0.24 -8.92
C PRO A 14 -11.83 1.62 -9.27
N SER A 15 -10.64 1.64 -9.88
CA SER A 15 -10.01 2.84 -10.42
C SER A 15 -9.36 2.53 -11.76
N ASN A 16 -9.28 3.53 -12.64
CA ASN A 16 -8.57 3.45 -13.92
C ASN A 16 -7.06 3.70 -13.77
N CYS A 17 -6.47 3.36 -12.61
CA CYS A 17 -5.07 3.61 -12.26
C CYS A 17 -4.66 5.09 -12.27
N SER A 18 -5.60 6.04 -12.28
CA SER A 18 -5.31 7.48 -12.38
C SER A 18 -4.48 8.06 -11.24
N PHE A 19 -4.37 7.38 -10.10
CA PHE A 19 -3.51 7.79 -8.99
C PHE A 19 -2.03 7.41 -9.19
N LEU A 20 -1.71 6.68 -10.26
CA LEU A 20 -0.35 6.37 -10.69
C LEU A 20 0.05 7.41 -11.73
N ASP A 21 0.37 8.62 -11.26
CA ASP A 21 0.56 9.82 -12.07
C ASP A 21 1.70 9.71 -13.12
N GLU A 22 2.50 8.64 -13.10
CA GLU A 22 3.74 8.45 -13.87
C GLU A 22 3.71 7.24 -14.84
N ILE A 23 2.59 6.51 -14.95
CA ILE A 23 2.49 5.36 -15.89
C ILE A 23 1.64 5.70 -17.12
N ASN A 24 2.24 5.53 -18.30
CA ASN A 24 1.56 5.70 -19.58
C ASN A 24 0.81 4.44 -20.06
N ASP A 25 1.27 3.24 -19.71
CA ASP A 25 0.63 1.97 -20.08
C ASP A 25 0.21 1.16 -18.84
N THR A 26 -1.10 1.15 -18.59
CA THR A 26 -1.73 0.42 -17.49
C THR A 26 -2.49 -0.82 -17.97
N SER A 27 -2.31 -1.24 -19.23
CA SER A 27 -3.06 -2.34 -19.85
C SER A 27 -2.92 -3.69 -19.10
N ARG A 28 -1.78 -3.91 -18.44
CA ARG A 28 -1.51 -5.09 -17.60
C ARG A 28 -1.72 -4.84 -16.11
N MET A 29 -2.47 -3.81 -15.74
CA MET A 29 -2.71 -3.43 -14.35
C MET A 29 -4.19 -3.42 -14.02
N ILE A 30 -4.52 -3.86 -12.80
CA ILE A 30 -5.82 -3.64 -12.19
C ILE A 30 -5.60 -2.79 -10.95
N CYS A 31 -6.20 -1.60 -10.94
CA CYS A 31 -6.05 -0.66 -9.85
C CYS A 31 -7.37 -0.40 -9.14
N GLY A 32 -7.27 -0.03 -7.87
CA GLY A 32 -8.43 0.35 -7.11
C GLY A 32 -8.09 0.74 -5.69
N TYR A 33 -9.14 0.88 -4.92
CA TYR A 33 -9.08 1.05 -3.48
C TYR A 33 -9.87 -0.05 -2.79
N LEU A 34 -9.39 -0.47 -1.63
CA LEU A 34 -10.17 -1.23 -0.67
C LEU A 34 -10.64 -0.29 0.42
N GLU A 35 -11.95 -0.19 0.61
CA GLU A 35 -12.54 0.48 1.76
C GLU A 35 -12.57 -0.48 2.95
N VAL A 36 -11.93 -0.08 4.05
CA VAL A 36 -11.79 -0.87 5.28
C VAL A 36 -12.10 0.00 6.49
N PRO A 37 -12.52 -0.57 7.64
CA PRO A 37 -12.67 0.22 8.86
C PRO A 37 -11.31 0.77 9.33
N GLU A 38 -11.32 2.02 9.79
CA GLU A 38 -10.16 2.63 10.43
C GLU A 38 -9.79 1.85 11.70
N ASN A 39 -10.81 1.50 12.49
CA ASN A 39 -10.73 0.69 13.68
C ASN A 39 -11.55 -0.61 13.49
N HIS A 40 -10.88 -1.75 13.48
CA HIS A 40 -11.51 -3.06 13.25
C HIS A 40 -12.46 -3.50 14.40
N ASP A 41 -12.30 -2.96 15.61
CA ASP A 41 -13.23 -3.18 16.72
C ASP A 41 -14.53 -2.37 16.56
N LYS A 42 -14.53 -1.34 15.69
CA LYS A 42 -15.69 -0.54 15.31
C LYS A 42 -15.91 -0.65 13.80
N PRO A 43 -16.35 -1.82 13.30
CA PRO A 43 -16.36 -2.11 11.87
C PRO A 43 -17.32 -1.22 11.08
N ASP A 44 -18.35 -0.66 11.72
CA ASP A 44 -19.30 0.29 11.12
C ASP A 44 -18.93 1.76 11.39
N GLY A 45 -17.76 2.01 11.98
CA GLY A 45 -17.22 3.35 12.21
C GLY A 45 -16.59 3.97 10.96
N LYS A 46 -15.72 4.96 11.18
CA LYS A 46 -14.99 5.63 10.09
C LYS A 46 -14.27 4.62 9.20
N LYS A 47 -14.42 4.78 7.89
CA LYS A 47 -13.73 3.99 6.88
C LYS A 47 -12.51 4.74 6.35
N ILE A 48 -11.52 3.98 5.90
CA ILE A 48 -10.34 4.47 5.19
C ILE A 48 -10.17 3.66 3.90
N THR A 49 -9.45 4.24 2.95
CA THR A 49 -9.11 3.58 1.69
C THR A 49 -7.67 3.10 1.69
N ILE A 50 -7.47 1.92 1.12
CA ILE A 50 -6.16 1.31 0.83
C ILE A 50 -6.02 1.21 -0.69
N ALA A 51 -5.15 2.02 -1.28
CA ALA A 51 -4.83 1.97 -2.71
C ALA A 51 -4.03 0.70 -3.02
N TYR A 52 -4.37 0.03 -4.10
CA TYR A 52 -3.67 -1.17 -4.56
C TYR A 52 -3.53 -1.22 -6.08
N VAL A 53 -2.54 -1.98 -6.53
CA VAL A 53 -2.29 -2.32 -7.93
C VAL A 53 -1.99 -3.82 -8.03
N VAL A 54 -2.67 -4.50 -8.95
CA VAL A 54 -2.36 -5.86 -9.36
C VAL A 54 -1.71 -5.79 -10.74
N PHE A 55 -0.44 -6.16 -10.82
CA PHE A 55 0.28 -6.35 -12.07
C PHE A 55 -0.02 -7.76 -12.56
N LYS A 56 -0.58 -7.88 -13.76
CA LYS A 56 -0.99 -9.16 -14.34
C LYS A 56 0.20 -9.89 -14.92
N SER A 57 0.23 -11.20 -14.68
CA SER A 57 1.24 -12.09 -15.23
C SER A 57 1.30 -12.02 -16.75
N GLU A 58 2.50 -12.18 -17.32
CA GLU A 58 2.67 -12.33 -18.77
C GLU A 58 2.05 -13.63 -19.29
N ASN A 59 1.99 -14.67 -18.46
CA ASN A 59 1.31 -15.92 -18.78
C ASN A 59 -0.11 -15.92 -18.21
N THR A 60 -1.11 -15.64 -19.05
CA THR A 60 -2.53 -15.62 -18.67
C THR A 60 -3.06 -17.00 -18.27
N GLU A 61 -2.38 -18.08 -18.65
CA GLU A 61 -2.75 -19.46 -18.33
C GLU A 61 -2.03 -19.98 -17.08
N SER A 62 -1.23 -19.16 -16.42
CA SER A 62 -0.53 -19.57 -15.20
C SER A 62 -1.52 -19.89 -14.08
N SER A 63 -1.27 -20.98 -13.36
CA SER A 63 -2.02 -21.38 -12.16
C SER A 63 -1.27 -21.06 -10.85
N GLU A 64 -0.13 -20.38 -10.96
CA GLU A 64 0.66 -19.98 -9.80
C GLU A 64 -0.05 -18.90 -8.98
N PHE A 65 0.04 -19.01 -7.65
CA PHE A 65 -0.58 -18.05 -6.75
C PHE A 65 0.05 -16.64 -6.87
N PRO A 66 -0.77 -15.57 -6.75
CA PRO A 66 -0.27 -14.20 -6.75
C PRO A 66 0.70 -13.97 -5.60
N LEU A 67 1.66 -13.07 -5.81
CA LEU A 67 2.62 -12.65 -4.80
C LEU A 67 2.27 -11.24 -4.31
N ILE A 68 2.16 -11.08 -3.00
CA ILE A 68 2.07 -9.75 -2.38
C ILE A 68 3.49 -9.27 -2.09
N GLN A 69 3.86 -8.12 -2.66
CA GLN A 69 5.15 -7.49 -2.42
C GLN A 69 4.97 -6.27 -1.53
N PHE A 70 5.73 -6.24 -0.43
CA PHE A 70 5.80 -5.10 0.49
C PHE A 70 7.05 -4.28 0.21
N THR A 71 6.97 -2.98 0.47
CA THR A 71 8.14 -2.11 0.55
C THR A 71 8.62 -2.10 2.01
N GLY A 72 9.95 -2.18 2.20
CA GLY A 72 10.56 -2.20 3.52
C GLY A 72 10.49 -0.84 4.26
N GLY A 73 10.87 -0.88 5.55
CA GLY A 73 10.76 0.26 6.47
C GLY A 73 9.32 0.59 6.86
N PRO A 74 9.08 1.27 8.00
CA PRO A 74 7.83 1.97 8.19
C PRO A 74 7.78 3.22 7.27
N GLY A 75 6.63 3.52 6.69
CA GLY A 75 6.47 4.73 5.87
C GLY A 75 6.76 4.59 4.37
N GLY A 76 7.23 3.43 3.91
CA GLY A 76 7.50 3.17 2.50
C GLY A 76 6.24 3.19 1.63
N GLN A 77 6.29 3.92 0.51
CA GLN A 77 5.21 3.96 -0.49
C GLN A 77 5.42 2.83 -1.48
N ALA A 78 4.58 1.80 -1.40
CA ALA A 78 4.64 0.65 -2.30
C ALA A 78 4.06 0.95 -3.69
N LEU A 79 3.37 2.06 -3.86
CA LEU A 79 2.87 2.47 -5.18
C LEU A 79 3.71 3.59 -5.81
N ARG A 80 4.89 3.88 -5.23
CA ARG A 80 5.90 4.73 -5.85
C ARG A 80 6.68 3.92 -6.89
N GLN A 81 6.88 4.51 -8.07
CA GLN A 81 7.57 3.90 -9.21
C GLN A 81 7.11 2.46 -9.51
N PRO A 82 5.81 2.24 -9.71
CA PRO A 82 5.21 0.94 -10.01
C PRO A 82 5.74 0.26 -11.28
N GLU A 83 6.27 1.01 -12.24
CA GLU A 83 6.72 0.55 -13.55
C GLU A 83 7.86 -0.47 -13.49
N TYR A 84 8.76 -0.40 -12.50
CA TYR A 84 9.85 -1.37 -12.33
C TYR A 84 9.35 -2.80 -12.13
N ILE A 85 8.11 -2.96 -11.66
CA ILE A 85 7.50 -4.27 -11.45
C ILE A 85 7.24 -5.01 -12.76
N LEU A 86 7.04 -4.27 -13.86
CA LEU A 86 6.80 -4.86 -15.16
C LEU A 86 8.01 -5.64 -15.70
N GLU A 87 9.21 -5.39 -15.15
CA GLU A 87 10.47 -6.04 -15.53
C GLU A 87 10.84 -7.21 -14.61
N GLU A 88 10.10 -7.41 -13.51
CA GLU A 88 10.40 -8.44 -12.52
C GLU A 88 10.20 -9.85 -13.10
N PRO A 89 11.21 -10.75 -13.04
CA PRO A 89 11.10 -12.10 -13.62
C PRO A 89 9.94 -12.93 -13.06
N ILE A 90 9.51 -12.64 -11.83
CA ILE A 90 8.39 -13.34 -11.19
C ILE A 90 7.04 -13.03 -11.86
N LEU A 91 6.92 -11.88 -12.54
CA LEU A 91 5.72 -11.50 -13.29
C LEU A 91 5.47 -12.41 -14.51
N LYS A 92 6.50 -13.15 -14.96
CA LYS A 92 6.35 -14.15 -16.03
C LYS A 92 5.35 -15.25 -15.69
N THR A 93 5.21 -15.58 -14.41
CA THR A 93 4.35 -16.67 -13.96
C THR A 93 3.35 -16.28 -12.89
N ARG A 94 3.50 -15.14 -12.21
CA ARG A 94 2.62 -14.75 -11.10
C ARG A 94 2.12 -13.33 -11.29
N ASP A 95 0.88 -13.09 -10.90
CA ASP A 95 0.43 -11.73 -10.64
C ASP A 95 1.22 -11.17 -9.43
N ILE A 96 1.55 -9.88 -9.46
CA ILE A 96 2.15 -9.19 -8.32
C ILE A 96 1.13 -8.18 -7.78
N ILE A 97 0.91 -8.20 -6.47
CA ILE A 97 0.02 -7.27 -5.77
C ILE A 97 0.88 -6.33 -4.93
N ARG A 98 0.73 -5.03 -5.15
CA ARG A 98 1.31 -3.98 -4.31
C ARG A 98 0.20 -3.07 -3.79
N PHE A 99 0.37 -2.57 -2.58
CA PHE A 99 -0.55 -1.62 -1.99
C PHE A 99 0.18 -0.73 -0.98
N ASP A 100 -0.22 0.53 -0.92
CA ASP A 100 0.29 1.43 0.11
C ASP A 100 -0.32 1.03 1.46
N GLN A 101 0.52 0.85 2.47
CA GLN A 101 0.04 0.60 3.84
C GLN A 101 -0.76 1.81 4.35
N ARG A 102 -1.61 1.62 5.36
CA ARG A 102 -2.47 2.70 5.89
C ARG A 102 -1.65 3.92 6.31
N GLY A 103 -2.17 5.12 6.02
CA GLY A 103 -1.53 6.37 6.43
C GLY A 103 -0.37 6.80 5.53
N ILE A 104 -0.10 6.08 4.44
CA ILE A 104 1.05 6.31 3.56
C ILE A 104 0.57 6.46 2.11
N GLY A 105 1.26 7.31 1.33
CA GLY A 105 1.09 7.41 -0.11
C GLY A 105 -0.36 7.70 -0.53
N LYS A 106 -0.93 6.84 -1.36
CA LYS A 106 -2.30 6.96 -1.85
C LYS A 106 -3.34 6.29 -0.93
N SER A 107 -2.91 5.70 0.20
CA SER A 107 -3.77 4.98 1.18
C SER A 107 -4.07 5.83 2.42
N SER A 108 -5.07 6.72 2.30
CA SER A 108 -5.52 7.59 3.41
C SER A 108 -4.35 8.25 4.15
N PRO A 109 -3.50 9.04 3.45
CA PRO A 109 -2.24 9.52 4.00
C PRO A 109 -2.44 10.37 5.25
N LEU A 110 -1.55 10.18 6.23
CA LEU A 110 -1.48 11.05 7.40
C LEU A 110 -0.81 12.38 7.03
N PRO A 111 -1.09 13.45 7.79
CA PRO A 111 -0.38 14.71 7.64
C PRO A 111 1.13 14.51 7.78
N ASP A 112 1.92 15.26 7.01
CA ASP A 112 3.36 15.28 7.19
C ASP A 112 3.71 15.94 8.54
N LEU A 113 4.24 15.13 9.45
CA LEU A 113 4.66 15.55 10.78
C LEU A 113 6.17 15.79 10.88
N THR A 114 6.90 15.68 9.77
CA THR A 114 8.38 15.71 9.75
C THR A 114 8.93 16.96 10.42
N SER A 115 8.43 18.15 10.06
CA SER A 115 8.85 19.42 10.67
C SER A 115 8.55 19.49 12.17
N LYS A 116 7.42 18.93 12.60
CA LYS A 116 7.01 18.88 14.00
C LYS A 116 7.84 17.88 14.80
N LEU A 117 8.21 16.75 14.20
CA LEU A 117 9.11 15.76 14.80
C LEU A 117 10.50 16.36 15.01
N TYR A 118 11.01 17.15 14.05
CA TYR A 118 12.28 17.86 14.22
C TYR A 118 12.29 18.82 15.39
N SER A 119 11.18 19.52 15.65
CA SER A 119 11.06 20.40 16.83
C SER A 119 11.01 19.66 18.17
N LEU A 120 10.81 18.34 18.17
CA LEU A 120 10.75 17.50 19.36
C LEU A 120 12.07 16.77 19.66
N PHE A 121 12.99 16.69 18.69
CA PHE A 121 14.33 16.18 18.98
C PHE A 121 15.06 17.18 19.88
N PRO A 122 15.74 16.72 20.96
CA PRO A 122 16.57 17.58 21.76
C PRO A 122 17.62 18.23 20.86
N GLN A 123 17.54 19.55 20.73
CA GLN A 123 18.47 20.36 19.93
C GLN A 123 19.80 20.57 20.66
N ASP A 124 19.83 20.31 21.97
CA ASP A 124 21.04 20.22 22.79
C ASP A 124 21.41 18.75 22.96
N LEU A 125 22.21 18.22 22.04
CA LEU A 125 23.11 17.11 22.34
C LEU A 125 24.51 17.73 22.41
N THR A 126 24.81 18.34 23.55
CA THR A 126 26.18 18.76 23.82
C THR A 126 26.97 17.55 24.31
N TYR A 127 28.19 17.36 23.80
CA TYR A 127 29.06 16.22 24.12
C TYR A 127 29.36 16.06 25.63
N GLU A 128 29.05 17.06 26.45
CA GLU A 128 29.31 17.07 27.89
C GLU A 128 28.26 16.31 28.72
N GLU A 129 27.12 15.89 28.15
CA GLU A 129 26.05 15.20 28.89
C GLU A 129 26.13 13.66 28.80
N GLU A 130 27.12 13.11 28.08
CA GLU A 130 27.34 11.66 27.91
C GLU A 130 28.45 11.06 28.81
N HIS A 131 28.88 11.77 29.86
CA HIS A 131 29.85 11.26 30.86
C HIS A 131 29.39 11.41 32.31
#